data_AF-A0A0J9X4N8-F1
#
_entry.id   AF-A0A0J9X4N8-F1
#
_cell.length_a   1.000
_cell.length_b   1.000
_cell.length_c   1.000
_cell.angle_alpha   90.00
_cell.angle_beta   90.00
_cell.angle_gamma   90.00
#
_symmetry.space_group_name_H-M   'P 1'
#
loop_
_entity.id
_entity.type
_entity.pdbx_description
1 polymer ?
#
loop_
_entity_poly.entity_id
_entity_poly.type
_entity_poly.pdbx_seq_one_letter_code
_entity_poly.pdbx_strand_id
1 'polypeptide(L)'
;MSNPPHGGVLKDLLARDAPIRDELFAESETLKDLILTERQLCDLELILSGGFSPLEGFLTEKDYNGVVENLRLADGTLFSIPINLDVSKEEIEASQIKPGARITLRDFRDDAPLAIITVEDVYRPDKEKEAKLVFRGDPEHPAIKYLNNTVKEFYVGGKLQAINRLNHYDYVGLRNTPAELRSQFSKLGWKRVVAFQTRNPMHRAHRELTVRAARSRQANVLIHPVVGLTKPGDIDHFTRVRVYQAILPRYPNGMALLSLLPLAMRMAGDREAVWHAIIRKNHGTTHFIVGRDHAGPGKNSKGEEFYGPYDAQDLVEKYKDELGIEVVPFQMMTYLPDADEYAPKDEVPEGTKTLDISGTELRKRLKLGLHIPEWFSYPEVVKVLRESHPPRVNQGFTIFLTGYHNSGKDAIARALQVTLNQQGGRSISLLLGETVRAELSSELGFSREDRHKNIQRIAFVAAELTRSGAGVIAAPIAPYDDSRRAAKETIEKAGNFFLVHVATPLEHAERTDRKGVYERARSGEIKGFTGVDDVYETPTNADIVVDLTKTDVRTSVHEIILLLEAQGFFGN
;
A
#
# COMPACT_ATOMS: atom_id res chain seq x y z
N MET A 1 -31.96 10.86 -16.19
CA MET A 1 -31.41 10.52 -14.85
C MET A 1 -30.26 9.54 -15.05
N SER A 2 -29.29 9.55 -14.15
CA SER A 2 -28.21 8.55 -14.08
C SER A 2 -28.78 7.15 -13.81
N ASN A 3 -27.96 6.11 -14.01
CA ASN A 3 -28.31 4.71 -13.73
C ASN A 3 -28.91 4.55 -12.32
N PRO A 4 -30.07 3.90 -12.11
CA PRO A 4 -30.63 3.71 -10.77
C PRO A 4 -29.63 3.03 -9.82
N PRO A 5 -29.66 3.34 -8.51
CA PRO A 5 -28.86 2.65 -7.51
C PRO A 5 -29.15 1.14 -7.51
N HIS A 6 -28.16 0.35 -7.10
CA HIS A 6 -28.33 -1.08 -6.92
C HIS A 6 -29.29 -1.35 -5.75
N GLY A 7 -30.25 -2.26 -5.94
CA GLY A 7 -31.41 -2.42 -5.05
C GLY A 7 -32.47 -1.32 -5.15
N GLY A 8 -32.36 -0.39 -6.10
CA GLY A 8 -33.37 0.62 -6.43
C GLY A 8 -33.35 1.89 -5.58
N VAL A 9 -32.75 1.83 -4.37
CA VAL A 9 -32.67 2.97 -3.44
C VAL A 9 -31.21 3.26 -3.11
N LEU A 10 -30.80 4.52 -3.20
CA LEU A 10 -29.48 4.95 -2.74
C LEU A 10 -29.50 5.03 -1.22
N LYS A 11 -28.67 4.22 -0.55
CA LYS A 11 -28.49 4.21 0.90
C LYS A 11 -27.55 5.33 1.36
N ASP A 12 -27.90 6.58 1.06
CA ASP A 12 -27.18 7.75 1.57
C ASP A 12 -27.59 7.99 3.03
N LEU A 13 -26.89 7.32 3.95
CA LEU A 13 -27.20 7.36 5.38
C LEU A 13 -26.88 8.72 5.98
N LEU A 14 -25.88 9.41 5.43
CA LEU A 14 -25.54 10.78 5.80
C LEU A 14 -26.71 11.74 5.51
N ALA A 15 -27.33 11.62 4.33
CA ALA A 15 -28.52 12.39 4.02
C ALA A 15 -29.74 11.97 4.84
N ARG A 16 -29.91 10.65 5.07
CA ARG A 16 -31.01 10.08 5.87
C ARG A 16 -31.00 10.60 7.31
N ASP A 17 -29.82 10.61 7.93
CA ASP A 17 -29.66 10.90 9.37
C ASP A 17 -29.29 12.35 9.66
N ALA A 18 -29.04 13.18 8.63
CA ALA A 18 -28.78 14.60 8.79
C ALA A 18 -29.77 15.33 9.73
N PRO A 19 -31.10 15.05 9.71
CA PRO A 19 -32.04 15.69 10.64
C PRO A 19 -31.86 15.32 12.12
N ILE A 20 -31.27 14.15 12.43
CA ILE A 20 -31.06 13.63 13.79
C ILE A 20 -29.58 13.60 14.18
N ARG A 21 -28.70 14.23 13.40
CA ARG A 21 -27.24 14.18 13.58
C ARG A 21 -26.82 14.62 14.98
N ASP A 22 -27.34 15.74 15.47
CA ASP A 22 -26.90 16.31 16.75
C ASP A 22 -27.34 15.44 17.94
N GLU A 23 -28.49 14.75 17.82
CA GLU A 23 -28.95 13.75 18.78
C GLU A 23 -28.03 12.53 18.79
N LEU A 24 -27.68 12.01 17.60
CA LEU A 24 -26.74 10.88 17.48
C LEU A 24 -25.34 11.25 17.96
N PHE A 25 -24.88 12.48 17.72
CA PHE A 25 -23.61 12.99 18.23
C PHE A 25 -23.62 13.01 19.77
N ALA A 26 -24.66 13.59 20.38
CA ALA A 26 -24.80 13.62 21.83
C ALA A 26 -24.91 12.21 22.44
N GLU A 27 -25.63 11.29 21.78
CA GLU A 27 -25.71 9.89 22.19
C GLU A 27 -24.32 9.23 22.14
N SER A 28 -23.54 9.48 21.08
CA SER A 28 -22.24 8.84 20.86
C SER A 28 -21.21 9.12 21.94
N GLU A 29 -21.34 10.24 22.66
CA GLU A 29 -20.50 10.60 23.81
C GLU A 29 -20.77 9.75 25.05
N THR A 30 -21.91 9.04 25.09
CA THR A 30 -22.33 8.19 26.21
C THR A 30 -22.18 6.70 25.93
N LEU A 31 -22.12 6.31 24.66
CA LEU A 31 -21.98 4.93 24.23
C LEU A 31 -20.54 4.42 24.39
N LYS A 32 -20.38 3.10 24.28
CA LYS A 32 -19.05 2.48 24.17
C LYS A 32 -18.51 2.68 22.77
N ASP A 33 -17.19 2.81 22.68
CA ASP A 33 -16.49 3.07 21.44
C ASP A 33 -15.88 1.80 20.85
N LEU A 34 -15.77 1.79 19.53
CA LEU A 34 -14.93 0.89 18.77
C LEU A 34 -14.12 1.71 17.75
N ILE A 35 -12.80 1.67 17.89
CA ILE A 35 -11.89 2.38 17.00
C ILE A 35 -11.67 1.53 15.75
N LEU A 36 -11.97 2.11 14.59
CA LEU A 36 -11.92 1.39 13.32
C LEU A 36 -10.52 1.29 12.75
N THR A 37 -10.25 0.20 12.03
CA THR A 37 -9.06 0.06 11.18
C THR A 37 -9.20 0.87 9.89
N GLU A 38 -8.10 1.11 9.19
CA GLU A 38 -8.11 1.81 7.88
C GLU A 38 -9.02 1.13 6.84
N ARG A 39 -9.06 -0.21 6.80
CA ARG A 39 -9.96 -0.94 5.90
C ARG A 39 -11.43 -0.72 6.27
N GLN A 40 -11.75 -0.80 7.57
CA GLN A 40 -13.11 -0.60 8.07
C GLN A 40 -13.57 0.85 7.86
N LEU A 41 -12.67 1.84 7.92
CA LEU A 41 -12.98 3.23 7.59
C LEU A 41 -13.35 3.41 6.11
N CYS A 42 -12.59 2.81 5.19
CA CYS A 42 -12.92 2.82 3.76
C CYS A 42 -14.29 2.19 3.49
N ASP A 43 -14.56 1.06 4.15
CA ASP A 43 -15.85 0.38 4.02
C ASP A 43 -16.99 1.21 4.61
N LEU A 44 -16.80 1.77 5.81
CA LEU A 44 -17.76 2.63 6.48
C LEU A 44 -18.10 3.83 5.58
N GLU A 45 -17.11 4.52 5.01
CA GLU A 45 -17.34 5.68 4.14
C GLU A 45 -18.26 5.34 2.95
N LEU A 46 -18.06 4.18 2.33
CA LEU A 46 -18.87 3.71 1.20
C LEU A 46 -20.24 3.16 1.64
N ILE A 47 -20.40 2.68 2.87
CA ILE A 47 -21.72 2.37 3.43
C ILE A 47 -22.48 3.67 3.70
N LEU A 48 -21.89 4.61 4.45
CA LEU A 48 -22.54 5.85 4.88
C LEU A 48 -22.96 6.74 3.71
N SER A 49 -22.17 6.79 2.64
CA SER A 49 -22.46 7.60 1.44
C SER A 49 -23.34 6.87 0.40
N GLY A 50 -23.68 5.60 0.63
CA GLY A 50 -24.48 4.79 -0.29
C GLY A 50 -23.70 4.18 -1.46
N GLY A 51 -22.36 4.24 -1.45
CA GLY A 51 -21.49 3.57 -2.41
C GLY A 51 -21.70 2.06 -2.47
N PHE A 52 -22.10 1.44 -1.35
CA PHE A 52 -22.43 0.00 -1.24
C PHE A 52 -23.92 -0.33 -1.25
N SER A 53 -24.80 0.60 -1.66
CA SER A 53 -26.24 0.30 -1.81
C SER A 53 -26.46 -1.06 -2.50
N PRO A 54 -27.36 -1.92 -1.98
CA PRO A 54 -28.36 -1.64 -0.94
C PRO A 54 -27.88 -1.79 0.51
N LEU A 55 -26.58 -2.05 0.74
CA LEU A 55 -26.03 -2.21 2.07
C LEU A 55 -26.17 -0.91 2.89
N GLU A 56 -26.61 -1.03 4.14
CA GLU A 56 -26.80 0.08 5.09
C GLU A 56 -26.19 -0.20 6.48
N GLY A 57 -25.24 -1.13 6.54
CA GLY A 57 -24.60 -1.63 7.75
C GLY A 57 -23.44 -2.56 7.43
N PHE A 58 -22.78 -3.08 8.47
CA PHE A 58 -21.87 -4.23 8.30
C PHE A 58 -22.70 -5.52 8.25
N LEU A 59 -22.22 -6.51 7.48
CA LEU A 59 -23.02 -7.71 7.19
C LEU A 59 -23.35 -8.50 8.46
N THR A 60 -24.62 -8.88 8.59
CA THR A 60 -25.05 -9.93 9.52
C THR A 60 -24.50 -11.28 9.09
N GLU A 61 -24.50 -12.27 9.97
CA GLU A 61 -24.09 -13.64 9.65
C GLU A 61 -24.88 -14.20 8.46
N LYS A 62 -26.17 -13.87 8.37
CA LYS A 62 -27.05 -14.30 7.28
C LYS A 62 -26.62 -13.71 5.95
N ASP A 63 -26.39 -12.39 5.89
CA ASP A 63 -25.92 -11.73 4.67
C ASP A 63 -24.50 -12.18 4.30
N TYR A 64 -23.61 -12.29 5.28
CA TYR A 64 -22.25 -12.76 5.10
C TYR A 64 -22.20 -14.16 4.47
N ASN A 65 -22.95 -15.12 5.01
CA ASN A 65 -23.00 -16.48 4.45
C ASN A 65 -23.54 -16.48 3.01
N GLY A 66 -24.60 -15.68 2.74
CA GLY A 66 -25.11 -15.50 1.39
C GLY A 66 -24.06 -14.95 0.42
N VAL A 67 -23.28 -13.95 0.83
CA VAL A 67 -22.24 -13.32 0.00
C VAL A 67 -21.09 -14.28 -0.25
N VAL A 68 -20.61 -14.95 0.79
CA VAL A 68 -19.50 -15.92 0.69
C VAL A 68 -19.87 -17.08 -0.22
N GLU A 69 -21.04 -17.67 -0.05
CA GLU A 69 -21.43 -18.88 -0.78
C GLU A 69 -22.03 -18.57 -2.16
N ASN A 70 -22.87 -17.54 -2.25
CA ASN A 70 -23.81 -17.37 -3.36
C ASN A 70 -23.68 -16.00 -4.05
N LEU A 71 -22.77 -15.13 -3.60
CA LEU A 71 -22.61 -13.76 -4.08
C LEU A 71 -23.90 -12.94 -3.90
N ARG A 72 -24.68 -13.20 -2.85
CA ARG A 72 -25.97 -12.52 -2.63
C ARG A 72 -26.16 -12.14 -1.18
N LEU A 73 -26.79 -11.00 -0.95
CA LEU A 73 -27.36 -10.67 0.35
C LEU A 73 -28.54 -11.60 0.67
N ALA A 74 -29.00 -11.59 1.91
CA ALA A 74 -30.10 -12.43 2.39
C ALA A 74 -31.43 -12.16 1.67
N ASP A 75 -31.61 -10.98 1.09
CA ASP A 75 -32.78 -10.61 0.28
C ASP A 75 -32.68 -11.06 -1.19
N GLY A 76 -31.58 -11.73 -1.56
CA GLY A 76 -31.31 -12.22 -2.91
C GLY A 76 -30.55 -11.23 -3.80
N THR A 77 -30.33 -9.99 -3.34
CA THR A 77 -29.62 -8.97 -4.12
C THR A 77 -28.16 -9.37 -4.33
N LEU A 78 -27.69 -9.30 -5.58
CA LEU A 78 -26.30 -9.59 -5.93
C LEU A 78 -25.32 -8.69 -5.17
N PHE A 79 -24.37 -9.29 -4.46
CA PHE A 79 -23.28 -8.61 -3.75
C PHE A 79 -22.15 -9.62 -3.51
N SER A 80 -20.96 -9.37 -4.05
CA SER A 80 -19.94 -10.42 -4.22
C SER A 80 -18.79 -10.40 -3.22
N ILE A 81 -18.65 -9.34 -2.42
CA ILE A 81 -17.53 -9.14 -1.48
C ILE A 81 -18.06 -8.98 -0.06
N PRO A 82 -17.56 -9.74 0.94
CA PRO A 82 -17.99 -9.58 2.32
C PRO A 82 -17.44 -8.28 2.93
N ILE A 83 -18.31 -7.51 3.60
CA ILE A 83 -18.01 -6.22 4.23
C ILE A 83 -18.36 -6.31 5.72
N ASN A 84 -17.35 -6.64 6.52
CA ASN A 84 -17.53 -7.04 7.91
C ASN A 84 -16.80 -6.07 8.86
N LEU A 85 -17.35 -5.92 10.06
CA LEU A 85 -16.69 -5.25 11.18
C LEU A 85 -16.10 -6.32 12.10
N ASP A 86 -14.78 -6.49 12.05
CA ASP A 86 -14.07 -7.48 12.85
C ASP A 86 -13.57 -6.93 14.19
N VAL A 87 -13.76 -7.74 15.24
CA VAL A 87 -13.44 -7.41 16.63
C VAL A 87 -12.76 -8.59 17.34
N SER A 88 -11.92 -8.30 18.33
CA SER A 88 -11.31 -9.31 19.17
C SER A 88 -12.23 -9.66 20.35
N LYS A 89 -11.93 -10.75 21.05
CA LYS A 89 -12.67 -11.12 22.25
C LYS A 89 -12.57 -10.04 23.32
N GLU A 90 -11.39 -9.44 23.47
CA GLU A 90 -11.11 -8.37 24.42
C GLU A 90 -11.95 -7.11 24.12
N GLU A 91 -12.12 -6.77 22.83
CA GLU A 91 -12.96 -5.64 22.41
C GLU A 91 -14.44 -5.91 22.63
N ILE A 92 -14.91 -7.14 22.39
CA ILE A 92 -16.29 -7.55 22.71
C ILE A 92 -16.56 -7.35 24.20
N GLU A 93 -15.64 -7.78 25.07
CA GLU A 93 -15.77 -7.66 26.52
C GLU A 93 -15.69 -6.19 26.97
N ALA A 94 -14.71 -5.42 26.46
CA ALA A 94 -14.47 -4.03 26.85
C ALA A 94 -15.61 -3.08 26.44
N SER A 95 -16.14 -3.26 25.22
CA SER A 95 -17.22 -2.43 24.67
C SER A 95 -18.61 -3.06 24.85
N GLN A 96 -18.70 -4.18 25.58
CA GLN A 96 -19.93 -4.90 25.89
C GLN A 96 -20.77 -5.23 24.64
N ILE A 97 -20.11 -5.64 23.57
CA ILE A 97 -20.72 -5.89 22.26
C ILE A 97 -21.60 -7.15 22.34
N LYS A 98 -22.89 -6.97 22.08
CA LYS A 98 -23.90 -8.04 22.07
C LYS A 98 -25.11 -7.61 21.23
N PRO A 99 -25.96 -8.53 20.75
CA PRO A 99 -27.20 -8.18 20.07
C PRO A 99 -28.02 -7.13 20.83
N GLY A 100 -28.47 -6.10 20.12
CA GLY A 100 -29.18 -4.93 20.65
C GLY A 100 -28.29 -3.82 21.23
N ALA A 101 -26.98 -4.05 21.40
CA ALA A 101 -26.06 -3.02 21.85
C ALA A 101 -25.89 -1.93 20.76
N ARG A 102 -25.70 -0.69 21.21
CA ARG A 102 -25.36 0.45 20.35
C ARG A 102 -23.93 0.87 20.65
N ILE A 103 -23.10 0.92 19.61
CA ILE A 103 -21.65 1.17 19.73
C ILE A 103 -21.28 2.32 18.79
N THR A 104 -20.50 3.28 19.30
CA THR A 104 -19.94 4.37 18.50
C THR A 104 -18.73 3.87 17.72
N LEU A 105 -18.73 4.08 16.41
CA LEU A 105 -17.59 3.79 15.54
C LEU A 105 -16.75 5.05 15.37
N ARG A 106 -15.48 4.99 15.78
CA ARG A 106 -14.56 6.14 15.77
C ARG A 106 -13.47 6.03 14.73
N ASP A 107 -13.07 7.20 14.23
CA ASP A 107 -11.91 7.36 13.37
C ASP A 107 -10.61 7.31 14.18
N PHE A 108 -9.68 6.43 13.84
CA PHE A 108 -8.38 6.36 14.55
C PHE A 108 -7.47 7.58 14.28
N ARG A 109 -7.80 8.40 13.27
CA ARG A 109 -6.95 9.50 12.78
C ARG A 109 -7.18 10.79 13.55
N ASP A 110 -8.42 11.05 13.96
CA ASP A 110 -8.85 12.28 14.63
C ASP A 110 -9.88 12.07 15.76
N ASP A 111 -10.11 10.81 16.18
CA ASP A 111 -11.04 10.37 17.24
C ASP A 111 -12.52 10.74 16.99
N ALA A 112 -12.86 11.21 15.78
CA ALA A 112 -14.21 11.65 15.46
C ALA A 112 -15.23 10.50 15.55
N PRO A 113 -16.41 10.71 16.16
CA PRO A 113 -17.50 9.75 16.12
C PRO A 113 -18.14 9.79 14.73
N LEU A 114 -18.03 8.69 13.97
CA LEU A 114 -18.46 8.64 12.58
C LEU A 114 -19.89 8.10 12.44
N ALA A 115 -20.21 7.03 13.17
CA ALA A 115 -21.50 6.36 13.11
C ALA A 115 -21.80 5.61 14.40
N ILE A 116 -23.07 5.26 14.60
CA ILE A 116 -23.50 4.30 15.62
C ILE A 116 -23.96 3.03 14.91
N ILE A 117 -23.42 1.88 15.30
CA ILE A 117 -23.92 0.57 14.90
C ILE A 117 -24.91 0.04 15.95
N THR A 118 -26.08 -0.41 15.51
CA THR A 118 -26.96 -1.25 16.33
C THR A 118 -26.65 -2.71 16.01
N VAL A 119 -26.06 -3.42 16.96
CA VAL A 119 -25.58 -4.80 16.78
C VAL A 119 -26.77 -5.74 16.63
N GLU A 120 -26.79 -6.53 15.56
CA GLU A 120 -27.79 -7.58 15.31
C GLU A 120 -27.23 -8.96 15.70
N ASP A 121 -25.99 -9.26 15.32
CA ASP A 121 -25.30 -10.48 15.68
C ASP A 121 -23.80 -10.26 15.93
N VAL A 122 -23.21 -11.20 16.67
CA VAL A 122 -21.76 -11.32 16.86
C VAL A 122 -21.43 -12.78 16.62
N TYR A 123 -20.65 -13.06 15.59
CA TYR A 123 -20.42 -14.43 15.12
C TYR A 123 -18.96 -14.68 14.79
N ARG A 124 -18.55 -15.94 14.83
CA ARG A 124 -17.19 -16.36 14.49
C ARG A 124 -17.19 -16.93 13.07
N PRO A 125 -16.61 -16.23 12.07
CA PRO A 125 -16.59 -16.71 10.69
C PRO A 125 -15.65 -17.92 10.52
N ASP A 126 -15.97 -18.77 9.56
CA ASP A 126 -15.02 -19.74 9.01
C ASP A 126 -14.11 -19.03 7.99
N LYS A 127 -12.94 -18.59 8.45
CA LYS A 127 -11.95 -17.87 7.64
C LYS A 127 -11.37 -18.72 6.50
N GLU A 128 -11.26 -20.04 6.68
CA GLU A 128 -10.76 -20.94 5.64
C GLU A 128 -11.78 -21.06 4.49
N LYS A 129 -13.06 -21.14 4.85
CA LYS A 129 -14.15 -21.09 3.88
C LYS A 129 -14.20 -19.74 3.15
N GLU A 130 -14.05 -18.62 3.85
CA GLU A 130 -13.97 -17.29 3.23
C GLU A 130 -12.78 -17.20 2.26
N ALA A 131 -11.58 -17.60 2.71
CA ALA A 131 -10.38 -17.64 1.91
C ALA A 131 -10.58 -18.43 0.61
N LYS A 132 -11.15 -19.64 0.72
CA LYS A 132 -11.37 -20.52 -0.42
C LYS A 132 -12.44 -19.99 -1.39
N LEU A 133 -13.61 -19.62 -0.88
CA LEU A 133 -14.76 -19.29 -1.73
C LEU A 133 -14.69 -17.87 -2.30
N VAL A 134 -14.11 -16.92 -1.56
CA VAL A 134 -14.03 -15.51 -1.96
C VAL A 134 -12.72 -15.18 -2.67
N PHE A 135 -11.60 -15.76 -2.23
CA PHE A 135 -10.25 -15.38 -2.68
C PHE A 135 -9.45 -16.54 -3.33
N ARG A 136 -10.12 -17.66 -3.66
CA ARG A 136 -9.55 -18.87 -4.31
C ARG A 136 -8.50 -19.65 -3.49
N GLY A 137 -8.39 -19.39 -2.19
CA GLY A 137 -7.72 -20.27 -1.22
C GLY A 137 -6.19 -20.30 -1.25
N ASP A 138 -5.51 -19.57 -2.14
CA ASP A 138 -4.04 -19.50 -2.12
C ASP A 138 -3.57 -18.65 -0.92
N PRO A 139 -2.79 -19.20 0.03
CA PRO A 139 -2.31 -18.47 1.21
C PRO A 139 -1.46 -17.23 0.88
N GLU A 140 -0.90 -17.14 -0.32
CA GLU A 140 -0.14 -16.00 -0.77
C GLU A 140 -1.01 -14.81 -1.21
N HIS A 141 -2.31 -15.03 -1.43
CA HIS A 141 -3.25 -14.00 -1.86
C HIS A 141 -3.29 -12.85 -0.84
N PRO A 142 -3.19 -11.57 -1.26
CA PRO A 142 -3.15 -10.44 -0.33
C PRO A 142 -4.33 -10.37 0.65
N ALA A 143 -5.56 -10.62 0.19
CA ALA A 143 -6.72 -10.69 1.07
C ALA A 143 -6.66 -11.85 2.07
N ILE A 144 -6.11 -13.02 1.70
CA ILE A 144 -6.00 -14.17 2.61
C ILE A 144 -4.94 -13.89 3.68
N LYS A 145 -3.79 -13.32 3.30
CA LYS A 145 -2.80 -12.85 4.26
C LYS A 145 -3.40 -11.85 5.25
N TYR A 146 -4.19 -10.89 4.76
CA TYR A 146 -4.87 -9.93 5.64
C TYR A 146 -5.93 -10.60 6.53
N LEU A 147 -6.73 -11.53 5.99
CA LEU A 147 -7.75 -12.28 6.73
C LEU A 147 -7.16 -13.10 7.89
N ASN A 148 -5.97 -13.67 7.68
CA ASN A 148 -5.33 -14.52 8.67
C ASN A 148 -4.44 -13.76 9.66
N ASN A 149 -3.82 -12.66 9.22
CA ASN A 149 -2.81 -11.96 10.02
C ASN A 149 -3.28 -10.62 10.60
N THR A 150 -4.44 -10.11 10.18
CA THR A 150 -4.92 -8.77 10.59
C THR A 150 -6.36 -8.79 11.06
N VAL A 151 -7.25 -9.46 10.31
CA VAL A 151 -8.65 -9.59 10.71
C VAL A 151 -8.75 -10.34 12.04
N LYS A 152 -9.58 -9.84 12.96
CA LYS A 152 -9.77 -10.39 14.30
C LYS A 152 -10.67 -11.63 14.29
N GLU A 153 -11.01 -12.16 15.46
CA GLU A 153 -11.66 -13.48 15.60
C GLU A 153 -13.16 -13.46 15.28
N PHE A 154 -13.87 -12.37 15.58
CA PHE A 154 -15.32 -12.28 15.45
C PHE A 154 -15.73 -11.18 14.47
N TYR A 155 -16.89 -11.33 13.85
CA TYR A 155 -17.57 -10.31 13.07
C TYR A 155 -18.82 -9.82 13.81
N VAL A 156 -19.10 -8.52 13.65
CA VAL A 156 -20.26 -7.83 14.22
C VAL A 156 -21.13 -7.33 13.06
N GLY A 157 -22.33 -7.90 12.93
CA GLY A 157 -23.32 -7.45 11.97
C GLY A 157 -24.28 -6.45 12.56
N GLY A 158 -24.74 -5.50 11.75
CA GLY A 158 -25.72 -4.53 12.21
C GLY A 158 -25.85 -3.28 11.36
N LYS A 159 -27.00 -2.63 11.47
CA LYS A 159 -27.31 -1.38 10.76
C LYS A 159 -26.63 -0.18 11.38
N LEU A 160 -26.29 0.78 10.53
CA LEU A 160 -25.62 2.01 10.90
C LEU A 160 -26.57 3.21 10.92
N GLN A 161 -26.26 4.15 11.81
CA GLN A 161 -26.74 5.53 11.76
C GLN A 161 -25.53 6.47 11.66
N ALA A 162 -25.57 7.39 10.70
CA ALA A 162 -24.46 8.28 10.38
C ALA A 162 -24.45 9.50 11.30
N ILE A 163 -23.28 9.86 11.82
CA ILE A 163 -23.06 11.07 12.61
C ILE A 163 -22.25 12.07 11.79
N ASN A 164 -21.04 11.67 11.39
CA ASN A 164 -20.11 12.51 10.67
C ASN A 164 -19.60 11.81 9.40
N ARG A 165 -19.29 12.61 8.38
CA ARG A 165 -18.47 12.15 7.27
C ARG A 165 -17.03 11.99 7.76
N LEU A 166 -16.30 11.06 7.18
CA LEU A 166 -14.86 10.95 7.41
C LEU A 166 -14.18 12.24 6.93
N ASN A 167 -13.26 12.76 7.74
CA ASN A 167 -12.43 13.88 7.33
C ASN A 167 -11.32 13.38 6.40
N HIS A 168 -11.20 14.05 5.26
CA HIS A 168 -10.07 13.92 4.35
C HIS A 168 -9.50 15.32 4.11
N TYR A 169 -8.18 15.44 4.17
CA TYR A 169 -7.49 16.72 3.98
C TYR A 169 -6.86 16.83 2.59
N ASP A 170 -6.77 15.70 1.87
CA ASP A 170 -6.20 15.60 0.55
C ASP A 170 -7.30 15.58 -0.52
N TYR A 171 -7.11 16.41 -1.57
CA TYR A 171 -7.92 16.38 -2.78
C TYR A 171 -9.43 16.43 -2.55
N VAL A 172 -9.91 17.18 -1.55
CA VAL A 172 -11.34 17.24 -1.19
C VAL A 172 -12.25 17.59 -2.38
N GLY A 173 -11.80 18.45 -3.29
CA GLY A 173 -12.54 18.80 -4.51
C GLY A 173 -12.61 17.70 -5.57
N LEU A 174 -11.84 16.61 -5.42
CA LEU A 174 -11.87 15.42 -6.28
C LEU A 174 -12.55 14.22 -5.60
N ARG A 175 -12.87 14.28 -4.31
CA ARG A 175 -13.58 13.21 -3.59
C ARG A 175 -15.08 13.52 -3.66
N ASN A 176 -15.84 12.64 -4.30
CA ASN A 176 -17.26 12.85 -4.50
C ASN A 176 -18.04 11.62 -4.04
N THR A 177 -19.03 11.83 -3.18
CA THR A 177 -20.04 10.84 -2.83
C THR A 177 -20.88 10.44 -4.07
N PRO A 178 -21.59 9.31 -4.02
CA PRO A 178 -22.57 8.95 -5.05
C PRO A 178 -23.57 10.07 -5.38
N ALA A 179 -24.09 10.77 -4.37
CA ALA A 179 -25.02 11.87 -4.55
C ALA A 179 -24.38 13.07 -5.29
N GLU A 180 -23.16 13.45 -4.90
CA GLU A 180 -22.41 14.55 -5.54
C GLU A 180 -22.07 14.22 -7.00
N LEU A 181 -21.59 13.01 -7.31
CA LEU A 181 -21.33 12.62 -8.71
C LEU A 181 -22.59 12.61 -9.57
N ARG A 182 -23.70 12.07 -9.03
CA ARG A 182 -24.99 12.08 -9.74
C ARG A 182 -25.46 13.51 -10.04
N SER A 183 -25.27 14.43 -9.08
CA SER A 183 -25.56 15.85 -9.26
C SER A 183 -24.65 16.49 -10.32
N GLN A 184 -23.34 16.20 -10.30
CA GLN A 184 -22.38 16.69 -11.29
C GLN A 184 -22.72 16.19 -12.70
N PHE A 185 -23.04 14.91 -12.88
CA PHE A 185 -23.48 14.38 -14.18
C PHE A 185 -24.74 15.08 -14.67
N SER A 186 -25.71 15.34 -13.78
CA SER A 186 -26.92 16.08 -14.13
C SER A 186 -26.59 17.51 -14.58
N LYS A 187 -25.75 18.22 -13.83
CA LYS A 187 -25.31 19.59 -14.14
C LYS A 187 -24.59 19.69 -15.49
N LEU A 188 -23.75 18.70 -15.82
CA LEU A 188 -23.04 18.63 -17.10
C LEU A 188 -23.91 18.09 -18.26
N GLY A 189 -25.17 17.70 -17.99
CA GLY A 189 -26.05 17.08 -18.98
C GLY A 189 -25.65 15.66 -19.38
N TRP A 190 -24.74 15.02 -18.64
CA TRP A 190 -24.25 13.67 -18.93
C TRP A 190 -25.33 12.62 -18.67
N LYS A 191 -25.65 11.83 -19.70
CA LYS A 191 -26.62 10.73 -19.62
C LYS A 191 -25.95 9.36 -19.65
N ARG A 192 -24.89 9.22 -20.46
CA ARG A 192 -24.06 8.02 -20.56
C ARG A 192 -22.67 8.36 -20.04
N VAL A 193 -22.22 7.59 -19.06
CA VAL A 193 -20.92 7.71 -18.42
C VAL A 193 -20.30 6.32 -18.33
N VAL A 194 -19.08 6.18 -18.84
CA VAL A 194 -18.23 5.00 -18.70
C VAL A 194 -17.21 5.22 -17.59
N ALA A 195 -17.24 4.38 -16.56
CA ALA A 195 -16.29 4.44 -15.46
C ALA A 195 -15.04 3.59 -15.75
N PHE A 196 -13.89 4.16 -15.41
CA PHE A 196 -12.60 3.48 -15.46
C PHE A 196 -12.04 3.28 -14.04
N GLN A 197 -11.93 2.02 -13.64
CA GLN A 197 -11.24 1.60 -12.42
C GLN A 197 -9.73 1.64 -12.64
N THR A 198 -8.98 2.20 -11.68
CA THR A 198 -7.54 1.98 -11.63
C THR A 198 -6.97 2.18 -10.23
N ARG A 199 -5.92 1.42 -9.93
CA ARG A 199 -5.01 1.60 -8.79
C ARG A 199 -3.58 1.91 -9.23
N ASN A 200 -3.35 2.04 -10.53
CA ASN A 200 -2.05 2.27 -11.17
C ASN A 200 -2.02 3.62 -11.89
N PRO A 201 -0.83 4.22 -12.09
CA PRO A 201 -0.66 5.34 -13.00
C PRO A 201 -1.28 5.09 -14.37
N MET A 202 -1.93 6.10 -14.91
CA MET A 202 -2.44 6.04 -16.28
C MET A 202 -1.35 6.45 -17.28
N HIS A 203 -1.35 5.78 -18.41
CA HIS A 203 -0.39 5.92 -19.50
C HIS A 203 -1.17 6.07 -20.82
N ARG A 204 -0.49 6.16 -21.97
CA ARG A 204 -1.18 6.39 -23.25
C ARG A 204 -2.18 5.30 -23.59
N ALA A 205 -1.81 4.03 -23.39
CA ALA A 205 -2.73 2.90 -23.58
C ALA A 205 -4.04 3.05 -22.79
N HIS A 206 -3.97 3.49 -21.53
CA HIS A 206 -5.15 3.72 -20.68
C HIS A 206 -6.01 4.90 -21.18
N ARG A 207 -5.36 5.97 -21.67
CA ARG A 207 -6.06 7.10 -22.29
C ARG A 207 -6.79 6.66 -23.57
N GLU A 208 -6.11 5.97 -24.48
CA GLU A 208 -6.73 5.49 -25.73
C GLU A 208 -7.89 4.53 -25.45
N LEU A 209 -7.71 3.61 -24.51
CA LEU A 209 -8.74 2.68 -24.05
C LEU A 209 -10.01 3.41 -23.61
N THR A 210 -9.87 4.39 -22.72
CA THR A 210 -11.04 5.12 -22.19
C THR A 210 -11.69 6.00 -23.25
N VAL A 211 -10.92 6.62 -24.14
CA VAL A 211 -11.44 7.39 -25.27
C VAL A 211 -12.18 6.49 -26.26
N ARG A 212 -11.65 5.30 -26.56
CA ARG A 212 -12.30 4.31 -27.43
C ARG A 212 -13.62 3.83 -26.84
N ALA A 213 -13.64 3.52 -25.54
CA ALA A 213 -14.87 3.14 -24.84
C ALA A 213 -15.93 4.25 -24.86
N ALA A 214 -15.52 5.51 -24.63
CA ALA A 214 -16.40 6.66 -24.73
C ALA A 214 -16.97 6.84 -26.15
N ARG A 215 -16.14 6.70 -27.19
CA ARG A 215 -16.59 6.84 -28.59
C ARG A 215 -17.55 5.73 -29.00
N SER A 216 -17.21 4.46 -28.73
CA SER A 216 -18.04 3.31 -29.14
C SER A 216 -19.39 3.29 -28.42
N ARG A 217 -19.44 3.75 -27.17
CA ARG A 217 -20.66 3.83 -26.35
C ARG A 217 -21.28 5.21 -26.33
N GLN A 218 -20.81 6.17 -27.12
CA GLN A 218 -21.30 7.55 -27.13
C GLN A 218 -21.50 8.11 -25.70
N ALA A 219 -20.48 7.92 -24.86
CA ALA A 219 -20.50 8.21 -23.43
C ALA A 219 -19.37 9.17 -23.04
N ASN A 220 -19.54 9.85 -21.91
CA ASN A 220 -18.47 10.59 -21.24
C ASN A 220 -17.66 9.65 -20.34
N VAL A 221 -16.46 10.06 -19.94
CA VAL A 221 -15.55 9.24 -19.14
C VAL A 221 -15.56 9.72 -17.68
N LEU A 222 -15.72 8.78 -16.75
CA LEU A 222 -15.35 8.96 -15.35
C LEU A 222 -14.06 8.20 -15.08
N ILE A 223 -12.96 8.92 -14.91
CA ILE A 223 -11.72 8.37 -14.37
C ILE A 223 -11.91 8.25 -12.86
N HIS A 224 -12.08 7.02 -12.37
CA HIS A 224 -12.53 6.77 -11.00
C HIS A 224 -11.48 5.98 -10.19
N PRO A 225 -10.27 6.51 -9.97
CA PRO A 225 -9.20 5.76 -9.31
C PRO A 225 -9.49 5.49 -7.84
N VAL A 226 -8.95 4.39 -7.34
CA VAL A 226 -9.00 4.05 -5.92
C VAL A 226 -7.91 4.81 -5.15
N VAL A 227 -8.26 5.40 -4.02
CA VAL A 227 -7.33 6.13 -3.13
C VAL A 227 -7.39 5.66 -1.66
N GLY A 228 -8.20 4.65 -1.36
CA GLY A 228 -8.05 3.86 -0.13
C GLY A 228 -6.96 2.81 -0.28
N LEU A 229 -7.12 1.67 0.39
CA LEU A 229 -6.16 0.56 0.32
C LEU A 229 -6.11 -0.08 -1.07
N THR A 230 -4.90 -0.22 -1.63
CA THR A 230 -4.64 -0.91 -2.91
C THR A 230 -3.74 -2.14 -2.70
N LYS A 231 -3.11 -2.65 -3.77
CA LYS A 231 -2.18 -3.79 -3.64
C LYS A 231 -0.91 -3.33 -2.89
N PRO A 232 -0.38 -4.12 -1.94
CA PRO A 232 0.90 -3.84 -1.32
C PRO A 232 2.01 -3.66 -2.37
N GLY A 233 2.78 -2.57 -2.24
CA GLY A 233 3.84 -2.20 -3.17
C GLY A 233 3.40 -1.40 -4.39
N ASP A 234 2.11 -1.05 -4.51
CA ASP A 234 1.67 -0.06 -5.49
C ASP A 234 2.24 1.34 -5.18
N ILE A 235 2.28 2.18 -6.21
CA ILE A 235 2.64 3.60 -6.07
C ILE A 235 1.63 4.29 -5.15
N ASP A 236 2.13 5.16 -4.27
CA ASP A 236 1.31 5.92 -3.34
C ASP A 236 0.21 6.74 -4.05
N HIS A 237 -0.92 6.94 -3.39
CA HIS A 237 -2.07 7.57 -4.04
C HIS A 237 -1.81 9.04 -4.36
N PHE A 238 -0.98 9.77 -3.61
CA PHE A 238 -0.68 11.18 -3.93
C PHE A 238 0.03 11.31 -5.27
N THR A 239 1.00 10.44 -5.54
CA THR A 239 1.68 10.35 -6.84
C THR A 239 0.70 9.95 -7.94
N ARG A 240 -0.16 8.95 -7.69
CA ARG A 240 -1.16 8.53 -8.67
C ARG A 240 -2.15 9.63 -9.00
N VAL A 241 -2.64 10.38 -8.01
CA VAL A 241 -3.56 11.50 -8.22
C VAL A 241 -2.91 12.60 -9.04
N ARG A 242 -1.66 12.98 -8.74
CA ARG A 242 -0.90 13.93 -9.58
C ARG A 242 -0.73 13.43 -11.01
N VAL A 243 -0.53 12.11 -11.22
CA VAL A 243 -0.51 11.51 -12.56
C VAL A 243 -1.87 11.65 -13.25
N TYR A 244 -2.98 11.37 -12.58
CA TYR A 244 -4.31 11.49 -13.16
C TYR A 244 -4.66 12.94 -13.51
N GLN A 245 -4.25 13.90 -12.68
CA GLN A 245 -4.37 15.32 -12.99
C GLN A 245 -3.51 15.71 -14.20
N ALA A 246 -2.28 15.19 -14.29
CA ALA A 246 -1.38 15.45 -15.41
C ALA A 246 -1.88 14.86 -16.75
N ILE A 247 -2.58 13.71 -16.73
CA ILE A 247 -3.12 13.09 -17.95
C ILE A 247 -4.46 13.71 -18.38
N LEU A 248 -5.21 14.35 -17.48
CA LEU A 248 -6.56 14.86 -17.76
C LEU A 248 -6.62 15.83 -18.97
N PRO A 249 -5.67 16.78 -19.15
CA PRO A 249 -5.63 17.65 -20.34
C PRO A 249 -5.43 16.92 -21.68
N ARG A 250 -5.09 15.63 -21.67
CA ARG A 250 -4.97 14.81 -22.89
C ARG A 250 -6.32 14.27 -23.38
N TYR A 251 -7.40 14.49 -22.64
CA TYR A 251 -8.75 14.21 -23.11
C TYR A 251 -9.32 15.41 -23.87
N PRO A 252 -10.21 15.19 -24.85
CA PRO A 252 -11.00 16.27 -25.42
C PRO A 252 -11.73 17.07 -24.34
N ASN A 253 -11.80 18.39 -24.49
CA ASN A 253 -12.39 19.29 -23.50
C ASN A 253 -13.82 18.84 -23.13
N GLY A 254 -14.06 18.66 -21.82
CA GLY A 254 -15.35 18.26 -21.28
C GLY A 254 -15.73 16.78 -21.46
N MET A 255 -14.84 15.93 -21.99
CA MET A 255 -15.13 14.50 -22.17
C MET A 255 -14.93 13.66 -20.90
N ALA A 256 -14.00 14.05 -20.02
CA ALA A 256 -13.60 13.26 -18.87
C ALA A 256 -13.70 14.03 -17.55
N LEU A 257 -14.11 13.34 -16.50
CA LEU A 257 -14.15 13.80 -15.11
C LEU A 257 -13.25 12.90 -14.25
N LEU A 258 -12.46 13.49 -13.37
CA LEU A 258 -11.68 12.77 -12.36
C LEU A 258 -12.42 12.82 -11.02
N SER A 259 -12.68 11.65 -10.42
CA SER A 259 -13.21 11.54 -9.06
C SER A 259 -12.51 10.42 -8.32
N LEU A 260 -12.15 10.63 -7.06
CA LEU A 260 -11.42 9.67 -6.25
C LEU A 260 -12.40 8.78 -5.48
N LEU A 261 -12.12 7.47 -5.45
CA LEU A 261 -12.92 6.47 -4.75
C LEU A 261 -12.18 6.00 -3.49
N PRO A 262 -12.71 6.19 -2.27
CA PRO A 262 -12.11 5.73 -1.02
C PRO A 262 -12.34 4.23 -0.77
N LEU A 263 -12.11 3.40 -1.79
CA LEU A 263 -12.28 1.95 -1.70
C LEU A 263 -11.05 1.29 -1.07
N ALA A 264 -11.27 0.32 -0.18
CA ALA A 264 -10.23 -0.65 0.17
C ALA A 264 -10.36 -1.89 -0.73
N MET A 265 -9.45 -2.03 -1.70
CA MET A 265 -9.45 -3.17 -2.60
C MET A 265 -9.05 -4.47 -1.88
N ARG A 266 -9.61 -5.60 -2.31
CA ARG A 266 -9.28 -6.93 -1.77
C ARG A 266 -8.33 -7.70 -2.70
N MET A 267 -8.16 -7.21 -3.92
CA MET A 267 -7.51 -7.93 -5.01
C MET A 267 -8.21 -9.26 -5.33
N ALA A 268 -9.54 -9.31 -5.19
CA ALA A 268 -10.37 -10.51 -5.33
C ALA A 268 -10.90 -10.71 -6.76
N GLY A 269 -10.11 -10.30 -7.77
CA GLY A 269 -10.31 -10.59 -9.18
C GLY A 269 -11.75 -10.43 -9.66
N ASP A 270 -12.35 -11.57 -10.03
CA ASP A 270 -13.68 -11.68 -10.59
C ASP A 270 -14.80 -11.22 -9.64
N ARG A 271 -14.80 -11.66 -8.38
CA ARG A 271 -15.77 -11.17 -7.37
C ARG A 271 -15.64 -9.67 -7.16
N GLU A 272 -14.42 -9.14 -7.14
CA GLU A 272 -14.20 -7.70 -6.99
C GLU A 272 -14.62 -6.91 -8.24
N ALA A 273 -14.59 -7.51 -9.43
CA ALA A 273 -15.11 -6.88 -10.65
C ALA A 273 -16.64 -6.68 -10.59
N VAL A 274 -17.39 -7.68 -10.09
CA VAL A 274 -18.84 -7.56 -9.84
C VAL A 274 -19.12 -6.47 -8.81
N TRP A 275 -18.34 -6.44 -7.72
CA TRP A 275 -18.46 -5.42 -6.68
C TRP A 275 -18.16 -4.01 -7.19
N HIS A 276 -17.11 -3.85 -8.01
CA HIS A 276 -16.80 -2.59 -8.67
C HIS A 276 -17.93 -2.12 -9.58
N ALA A 277 -18.60 -3.02 -10.30
CA ALA A 277 -19.74 -2.68 -11.15
C ALA A 277 -20.90 -2.12 -10.30
N ILE A 278 -21.22 -2.77 -9.17
CA ILE A 278 -22.22 -2.30 -8.20
C ILE A 278 -21.87 -0.90 -7.67
N ILE A 279 -20.62 -0.71 -7.21
CA ILE A 279 -20.16 0.58 -6.69
C ILE A 279 -20.31 1.67 -7.75
N ARG A 280 -19.90 1.40 -8.99
CA ARG A 280 -19.95 2.37 -10.09
C ARG A 280 -21.37 2.68 -10.53
N LYS A 281 -22.27 1.68 -10.50
CA LYS A 281 -23.71 1.90 -10.66
C LYS A 281 -24.24 2.82 -9.57
N ASN A 282 -23.88 2.59 -8.30
CA ASN A 282 -24.30 3.44 -7.18
C ASN A 282 -23.82 4.89 -7.35
N HIS A 283 -22.61 5.10 -7.89
CA HIS A 283 -22.10 6.44 -8.24
C HIS A 283 -22.71 7.04 -9.53
N GLY A 284 -23.70 6.38 -10.14
CA GLY A 284 -24.50 6.91 -11.24
C GLY A 284 -23.95 6.64 -12.64
N THR A 285 -22.91 5.81 -12.76
CA THR A 285 -22.36 5.45 -14.08
C THR A 285 -23.22 4.41 -14.77
N THR A 286 -23.23 4.47 -16.10
CA THR A 286 -24.05 3.60 -16.96
C THR A 286 -23.26 2.47 -17.58
N HIS A 287 -21.95 2.65 -17.69
CA HIS A 287 -21.04 1.66 -18.26
C HIS A 287 -19.84 1.50 -17.34
N PHE A 288 -19.26 0.30 -17.30
CA PHE A 288 -18.06 0.02 -16.52
C PHE A 288 -17.05 -0.77 -17.35
N ILE A 289 -15.81 -0.28 -17.42
CA ILE A 289 -14.74 -1.00 -18.10
C ILE A 289 -14.23 -2.12 -17.19
N VAL A 290 -14.18 -3.33 -17.75
CA VAL A 290 -13.52 -4.50 -17.15
C VAL A 290 -12.42 -4.96 -18.10
N GLY A 291 -11.17 -4.83 -17.67
CA GLY A 291 -9.99 -5.16 -18.48
C GLY A 291 -9.48 -6.58 -18.25
N ARG A 292 -8.29 -6.87 -18.77
CA ARG A 292 -7.52 -8.08 -18.46
C ARG A 292 -7.06 -8.05 -17.00
N ASP A 293 -7.14 -9.17 -16.29
CA ASP A 293 -6.67 -9.35 -14.90
C ASP A 293 -7.25 -8.29 -13.95
N HIS A 294 -8.53 -7.95 -14.15
CA HIS A 294 -9.19 -6.87 -13.42
C HIS A 294 -9.24 -7.19 -11.93
N ALA A 295 -8.69 -6.29 -11.11
CA ALA A 295 -8.53 -6.49 -9.66
C ALA A 295 -7.75 -7.77 -9.27
N GLY A 296 -6.95 -8.34 -10.17
CA GLY A 296 -6.09 -9.47 -9.87
C GLY A 296 -4.80 -9.08 -9.12
N PRO A 297 -4.31 -9.92 -8.19
CA PRO A 297 -3.02 -9.72 -7.53
C PRO A 297 -1.83 -10.20 -8.37
N GLY A 298 -2.06 -10.79 -9.57
CA GLY A 298 -1.01 -11.31 -10.45
C GLY A 298 -0.69 -12.77 -10.15
N LYS A 299 0.58 -13.06 -9.82
CA LYS A 299 1.09 -14.43 -9.64
C LYS A 299 1.61 -14.67 -8.23
N ASN A 300 1.51 -15.92 -7.76
CA ASN A 300 2.14 -16.38 -6.52
C ASN A 300 3.66 -16.64 -6.72
N SER A 301 4.36 -17.03 -5.65
CA SER A 301 5.80 -17.31 -5.66
C SER A 301 6.22 -18.44 -6.59
N LYS A 302 5.31 -19.35 -6.94
CA LYS A 302 5.51 -20.45 -7.90
C LYS A 302 5.25 -20.03 -9.36
N GLY A 303 4.82 -18.79 -9.59
CA GLY A 303 4.53 -18.27 -10.91
C GLY A 303 3.13 -18.60 -11.44
N GLU A 304 2.25 -19.14 -10.60
CA GLU A 304 0.86 -19.47 -10.93
C GLU A 304 -0.01 -18.21 -10.78
N GLU A 305 -0.94 -17.99 -11.72
CA GLU A 305 -1.87 -16.85 -11.66
C GLU A 305 -2.98 -17.14 -10.64
N PHE A 306 -3.30 -16.18 -9.77
CA PHE A 306 -4.42 -16.32 -8.83
C PHE A 306 -5.77 -16.37 -9.56
N TYR A 307 -5.89 -15.60 -10.64
CA TYR A 307 -7.07 -15.52 -11.50
C TYR A 307 -6.62 -15.58 -12.96
N GLY A 308 -7.44 -16.21 -13.81
CA GLY A 308 -7.22 -16.15 -15.25
C GLY A 308 -7.41 -14.72 -15.78
N PRO A 309 -6.83 -14.41 -16.95
CA PRO A 309 -6.79 -13.05 -17.49
C PRO A 309 -8.17 -12.45 -17.78
N TYR A 310 -9.20 -13.27 -17.98
CA TYR A 310 -10.55 -12.82 -18.36
C TYR A 310 -11.66 -13.31 -17.43
N ASP A 311 -11.34 -14.04 -16.36
CA ASP A 311 -12.32 -14.56 -15.38
C ASP A 311 -13.25 -13.46 -14.84
N ALA A 312 -12.70 -12.25 -14.66
CA ALA A 312 -13.47 -11.09 -14.21
C ALA A 312 -14.50 -10.61 -15.23
N GLN A 313 -14.20 -10.70 -16.53
CA GLN A 313 -15.15 -10.37 -17.58
C GLN A 313 -16.26 -11.43 -17.62
N ASP A 314 -15.89 -12.71 -17.52
CA ASP A 314 -16.84 -13.83 -17.55
C ASP A 314 -17.86 -13.75 -16.40
N LEU A 315 -17.38 -13.50 -15.17
CA LEU A 315 -18.28 -13.44 -14.01
C LEU A 315 -19.19 -12.21 -14.05
N VAL A 316 -18.67 -11.07 -14.52
CA VAL A 316 -19.47 -9.86 -14.63
C VAL A 316 -20.51 -9.98 -15.74
N GLU A 317 -20.17 -10.59 -16.88
CA GLU A 317 -21.12 -10.84 -17.98
C GLU A 317 -22.23 -11.81 -17.52
N LYS A 318 -21.90 -12.83 -16.72
CA LYS A 318 -22.89 -13.75 -16.14
C LYS A 318 -23.99 -13.03 -15.36
N TYR A 319 -23.69 -11.90 -14.72
CA TYR A 319 -24.64 -11.14 -13.90
C TYR A 319 -25.09 -9.81 -14.54
N LYS A 320 -24.81 -9.58 -15.81
CA LYS A 320 -25.08 -8.32 -16.51
C LYS A 320 -26.52 -7.84 -16.37
N ASP A 321 -27.50 -8.74 -16.50
CA ASP A 321 -28.92 -8.41 -16.43
C ASP A 321 -29.35 -7.97 -15.03
N GLU A 322 -28.77 -8.57 -13.98
CA GLU A 322 -29.02 -8.21 -12.58
C GLU A 322 -28.27 -6.94 -12.16
N LEU A 323 -27.05 -6.77 -12.67
CA LEU A 323 -26.19 -5.64 -12.37
C LEU A 323 -26.80 -4.33 -12.88
N GLY A 324 -27.50 -4.32 -14.01
CA GLY A 324 -28.10 -3.10 -14.58
C GLY A 324 -27.06 -2.02 -14.87
N ILE A 325 -25.85 -2.41 -15.27
CA ILE A 325 -24.78 -1.53 -15.75
C ILE A 325 -24.10 -2.23 -16.94
N GLU A 326 -23.88 -1.51 -18.04
CA GLU A 326 -23.33 -2.10 -19.24
C GLU A 326 -21.81 -2.28 -19.10
N VAL A 327 -21.33 -3.50 -19.25
CA VAL A 327 -19.91 -3.78 -19.14
C VAL A 327 -19.25 -3.55 -20.49
N VAL A 328 -18.15 -2.82 -20.48
CA VAL A 328 -17.31 -2.60 -21.65
C VAL A 328 -16.09 -3.49 -21.48
N PRO A 329 -16.14 -4.74 -22.01
CA PRO A 329 -14.98 -5.61 -21.98
C PRO A 329 -13.87 -4.95 -22.79
N PHE A 330 -12.65 -5.08 -22.31
CA PHE A 330 -11.51 -4.49 -23.00
C PHE A 330 -10.32 -5.44 -23.04
N GLN A 331 -9.72 -5.52 -24.23
CA GLN A 331 -8.54 -6.31 -24.54
C GLN A 331 -7.30 -5.45 -24.58
N MET A 332 -6.20 -5.88 -23.95
CA MET A 332 -4.93 -5.14 -23.85
C MET A 332 -4.58 -4.30 -25.11
N MET A 333 -4.45 -2.97 -24.97
CA MET A 333 -3.95 -2.12 -26.06
C MET A 333 -2.45 -2.40 -26.25
N THR A 334 -1.99 -2.40 -27.50
CA THR A 334 -0.57 -2.39 -27.85
C THR A 334 -0.27 -1.23 -28.81
N TYR A 335 0.99 -0.79 -28.84
CA TYR A 335 1.43 0.28 -29.71
C TYR A 335 1.97 -0.30 -31.03
N LEU A 336 1.50 0.26 -32.15
CA LEU A 336 1.89 -0.09 -33.51
C LEU A 336 2.90 0.96 -34.03
N PRO A 337 4.22 0.70 -33.96
CA PRO A 337 5.23 1.71 -34.27
C PRO A 337 5.21 2.18 -35.73
N ASP A 338 4.77 1.33 -36.66
CA ASP A 338 4.77 1.65 -38.09
C ASP A 338 3.60 2.59 -38.47
N ALA A 339 2.55 2.63 -37.64
CA ALA A 339 1.37 3.49 -37.84
C ALA A 339 1.30 4.66 -36.82
N ASP A 340 2.09 4.63 -35.75
CA ASP A 340 1.99 5.54 -34.59
C ASP A 340 0.57 5.54 -33.96
N GLU A 341 0.00 4.35 -33.84
CA GLU A 341 -1.36 4.14 -33.33
C GLU A 341 -1.42 3.05 -32.25
N TYR A 342 -2.53 2.98 -31.53
CA TYR A 342 -2.81 1.89 -30.59
C TYR A 342 -4.02 1.09 -31.06
N ALA A 343 -3.89 -0.22 -30.99
CA ALA A 343 -4.98 -1.16 -31.26
C ALA A 343 -5.10 -2.21 -30.14
N PRO A 344 -6.30 -2.75 -29.90
CA PRO A 344 -6.48 -3.97 -29.14
C PRO A 344 -5.66 -5.09 -29.74
N LYS A 345 -4.96 -5.84 -28.90
CA LYS A 345 -3.99 -6.85 -29.34
C LYS A 345 -4.57 -7.93 -30.26
N ASP A 346 -5.86 -8.25 -30.12
CA ASP A 346 -6.61 -9.22 -30.92
C ASP A 346 -7.04 -8.70 -32.29
N GLU A 347 -7.10 -7.37 -32.48
CA GLU A 347 -7.40 -6.74 -33.76
C GLU A 347 -6.14 -6.51 -34.61
N VAL A 348 -4.95 -6.76 -34.05
CA VAL A 348 -3.67 -6.56 -34.74
C VAL A 348 -3.37 -7.76 -35.64
N PRO A 349 -3.16 -7.56 -36.97
CA PRO A 349 -2.84 -8.64 -37.88
C PRO A 349 -1.56 -9.37 -37.48
N GLU A 350 -1.54 -10.70 -37.65
CA GLU A 350 -0.37 -11.51 -37.36
C GLU A 350 0.85 -11.04 -38.17
N GLY A 351 2.02 -10.97 -37.51
CA GLY A 351 3.25 -10.43 -38.10
C GLY A 351 3.39 -8.90 -38.01
N THR A 352 2.35 -8.17 -37.59
CA THR A 352 2.46 -6.72 -37.34
C THR A 352 3.38 -6.47 -36.15
N LYS A 353 4.32 -5.54 -36.31
CA LYS A 353 5.22 -5.14 -35.22
C LYS A 353 4.41 -4.46 -34.11
N THR A 354 4.64 -4.89 -32.88
CA THR A 354 4.01 -4.34 -31.68
C THR A 354 5.08 -3.98 -30.65
N LEU A 355 4.86 -2.90 -29.90
CA LEU A 355 5.70 -2.53 -28.76
C LEU A 355 4.85 -2.43 -27.49
N ASP A 356 5.44 -2.88 -26.38
CA ASP A 356 4.86 -2.77 -25.05
C ASP A 356 5.99 -2.59 -24.02
N ILE A 357 5.68 -1.97 -22.88
CA ILE A 357 6.60 -1.86 -21.74
C ILE A 357 5.91 -2.46 -20.52
N SER A 358 6.47 -3.57 -20.04
CA SER A 358 5.98 -4.19 -18.81
C SER A 358 6.20 -3.29 -17.60
N GLY A 359 5.40 -3.49 -16.54
CA GLY A 359 5.59 -2.77 -15.27
C GLY A 359 6.97 -3.01 -14.64
N THR A 360 7.63 -4.15 -14.92
CA THR A 360 9.00 -4.41 -14.47
C THR A 360 10.02 -3.56 -15.23
N GLU A 361 9.87 -3.43 -16.55
CA GLU A 361 10.73 -2.58 -17.37
C GLU A 361 10.51 -1.08 -17.06
N LEU A 362 9.26 -0.64 -16.85
CA LEU A 362 8.98 0.73 -16.41
C LEU A 362 9.67 1.06 -15.09
N ARG A 363 9.56 0.18 -14.08
CA ARG A 363 10.25 0.35 -12.79
C ARG A 363 11.75 0.40 -12.95
N LYS A 364 12.33 -0.43 -13.82
CA LYS A 364 13.77 -0.39 -14.15
C LYS A 364 14.16 0.96 -14.75
N ARG A 365 13.39 1.49 -15.71
CA ARG A 365 13.67 2.80 -16.33
C ARG A 365 13.51 3.97 -15.37
N LEU A 366 12.54 3.92 -14.46
CA LEU A 366 12.40 4.91 -13.39
C LEU A 366 13.62 4.85 -12.46
N LYS A 367 13.95 3.65 -11.96
CA LYS A 367 15.05 3.40 -11.04
C LYS A 367 16.42 3.79 -11.59
N LEU A 368 16.67 3.53 -12.87
CA LEU A 368 17.96 3.80 -13.52
C LEU A 368 17.99 5.14 -14.27
N GLY A 369 16.93 5.95 -14.21
CA GLY A 369 16.88 7.22 -14.94
C GLY A 369 16.78 7.10 -16.47
N LEU A 370 16.65 5.89 -17.01
CA LEU A 370 16.60 5.64 -18.45
C LEU A 370 15.39 6.30 -19.11
N HIS A 371 15.54 6.75 -20.36
CA HIS A 371 14.46 7.34 -21.15
C HIS A 371 13.21 6.45 -21.18
N ILE A 372 12.04 7.03 -20.91
CA ILE A 372 10.74 6.36 -21.05
C ILE A 372 10.12 6.90 -22.34
N PRO A 373 9.86 6.06 -23.36
CA PRO A 373 9.37 6.53 -24.65
C PRO A 373 8.05 7.29 -24.53
N GLU A 374 7.91 8.36 -25.31
CA GLU A 374 6.69 9.15 -25.29
C GLU A 374 5.48 8.35 -25.79
N TRP A 375 5.66 7.42 -26.73
CA TRP A 375 4.61 6.48 -27.14
C TRP A 375 4.19 5.54 -25.99
N PHE A 376 4.93 5.41 -24.90
CA PHE A 376 4.45 4.65 -23.75
C PHE A 376 3.62 5.54 -22.82
N SER A 377 4.17 6.69 -22.43
CA SER A 377 3.55 7.59 -21.47
C SER A 377 3.84 9.06 -21.81
N TYR A 378 2.89 9.93 -21.49
CA TYR A 378 3.04 11.37 -21.70
C TYR A 378 4.20 11.95 -20.86
N PRO A 379 4.95 12.94 -21.37
CA PRO A 379 6.10 13.52 -20.66
C PRO A 379 5.77 14.05 -19.25
N GLU A 380 4.65 14.74 -19.09
CA GLU A 380 4.19 15.28 -17.80
C GLU A 380 3.82 14.18 -16.80
N VAL A 381 3.30 13.05 -17.27
CA VAL A 381 3.05 11.86 -16.43
C VAL A 381 4.37 11.25 -15.97
N VAL A 382 5.32 11.08 -16.90
CA VAL A 382 6.65 10.54 -16.58
C VAL A 382 7.38 11.44 -15.59
N LYS A 383 7.26 12.76 -15.74
CA LYS A 383 7.83 13.74 -14.80
C LYS A 383 7.33 13.50 -13.38
N VAL A 384 6.01 13.44 -13.18
CA VAL A 384 5.41 13.17 -11.85
C VAL A 384 5.88 11.83 -11.28
N LEU A 385 5.96 10.78 -12.12
CA LEU A 385 6.44 9.48 -11.68
C LEU A 385 7.90 9.52 -11.20
N ARG A 386 8.77 10.28 -11.87
CA ARG A 386 10.17 10.44 -11.49
C ARG A 386 10.38 11.29 -10.23
N GLU A 387 9.49 12.24 -9.96
CA GLU A 387 9.55 13.02 -8.72
C GLU A 387 9.36 12.14 -7.48
N SER A 388 8.49 11.14 -7.56
CA SER A 388 8.24 10.21 -6.45
C SER A 388 9.11 8.94 -6.49
N HIS A 389 9.58 8.55 -7.68
CA HIS A 389 10.49 7.41 -7.88
C HIS A 389 11.77 7.92 -8.52
N PRO A 390 12.59 8.68 -7.76
CA PRO A 390 13.81 9.25 -8.28
C PRO A 390 14.77 8.15 -8.75
N PRO A 391 15.63 8.43 -9.73
CA PRO A 391 16.68 7.50 -10.12
C PRO A 391 17.62 7.22 -8.93
N ARG A 392 18.31 6.07 -8.93
CA ARG A 392 19.19 5.61 -7.85
C ARG A 392 20.22 6.68 -7.42
N VAL A 393 20.71 7.48 -8.36
CA VAL A 393 21.61 8.62 -8.10
C VAL A 393 21.03 9.66 -7.14
N ASN A 394 19.70 9.76 -7.02
CA ASN A 394 19.00 10.68 -6.13
C ASN A 394 18.30 9.96 -4.97
N GLN A 395 18.43 8.64 -4.86
CA GLN A 395 17.86 7.87 -3.76
C GLN A 395 18.77 7.89 -2.54
N GLY A 396 18.15 7.85 -1.36
CA GLY A 396 18.85 7.58 -0.11
C GLY A 396 19.21 6.11 0.03
N PHE A 397 20.17 5.85 0.91
CA PHE A 397 20.58 4.51 1.31
C PHE A 397 21.13 4.51 2.73
N THR A 398 21.13 3.34 3.37
CA THR A 398 21.84 3.11 4.63
C THR A 398 22.95 2.09 4.43
N ILE A 399 24.18 2.46 4.76
CA ILE A 399 25.29 1.55 5.03
C ILE A 399 25.27 1.20 6.51
N PHE A 400 24.95 -0.04 6.82
CA PHE A 400 24.85 -0.55 8.18
C PHE A 400 26.06 -1.43 8.49
N LEU A 401 27.02 -0.88 9.22
CA LEU A 401 28.19 -1.61 9.68
C LEU A 401 27.87 -2.38 10.97
N THR A 402 28.33 -3.63 11.03
CA THR A 402 28.25 -4.49 12.21
C THR A 402 29.60 -5.14 12.47
N GLY A 403 29.96 -5.34 13.73
CA GLY A 403 31.22 -5.94 14.13
C GLY A 403 31.52 -5.70 15.61
N TYR A 404 32.56 -6.37 16.10
CA TYR A 404 33.00 -6.23 17.49
C TYR A 404 33.31 -4.78 17.87
N HIS A 405 33.30 -4.49 19.19
CA HIS A 405 33.89 -3.26 19.70
C HIS A 405 35.34 -3.17 19.23
N ASN A 406 35.80 -1.97 18.87
CA ASN A 406 37.16 -1.76 18.37
C ASN A 406 37.58 -2.62 17.14
N SER A 407 36.62 -3.17 16.38
CA SER A 407 36.88 -3.86 15.09
C SER A 407 37.36 -2.93 13.96
N GLY A 408 37.33 -1.60 14.21
CA GLY A 408 37.64 -0.54 13.25
C GLY A 408 36.46 -0.07 12.39
N LYS A 409 35.25 -0.61 12.63
CA LYS A 409 33.99 -0.14 12.00
C LYS A 409 33.77 1.38 12.12
N ASP A 410 34.16 1.98 13.25
CA ASP A 410 33.98 3.42 13.48
C ASP A 410 34.96 4.26 12.62
N ALA A 411 36.17 3.73 12.37
CA ALA A 411 37.15 4.36 11.48
C ALA A 411 36.70 4.26 10.02
N ILE A 412 36.22 3.09 9.60
CA ILE A 412 35.61 2.89 8.27
C ILE A 412 34.43 3.84 8.09
N ALA A 413 33.53 3.94 9.08
CA ALA A 413 32.35 4.80 9.00
C ALA A 413 32.70 6.29 8.83
N ARG A 414 33.69 6.80 9.59
CA ARG A 414 34.17 8.19 9.47
C ARG A 414 34.87 8.45 8.12
N ALA A 415 35.71 7.52 7.68
CA ALA A 415 36.40 7.64 6.39
C ALA A 415 35.42 7.58 5.21
N LEU A 416 34.40 6.71 5.30
CA LEU A 416 33.31 6.63 4.34
C LEU A 416 32.50 7.93 4.32
N GLN A 417 32.19 8.53 5.48
CA GLN A 417 31.51 9.82 5.55
C GLN A 417 32.27 10.90 4.78
N VAL A 418 33.58 11.01 5.00
CA VAL A 418 34.44 11.98 4.28
C VAL A 418 34.42 11.71 2.78
N THR A 419 34.56 10.45 2.37
CA THR A 419 34.58 10.04 0.96
C THR A 419 33.25 10.39 0.27
N LEU A 420 32.12 10.11 0.92
CA LEU A 420 30.79 10.42 0.39
C LEU A 420 30.51 11.93 0.34
N ASN A 421 30.98 12.69 1.35
CA ASN A 421 30.88 14.16 1.31
C ASN A 421 31.75 14.76 0.21
N GLN A 422 32.93 14.19 -0.06
CA GLN A 422 33.80 14.61 -1.15
C GLN A 422 33.17 14.33 -2.53
N GLN A 423 32.54 13.17 -2.70
CA GLN A 423 31.80 12.81 -3.91
C GLN A 423 30.63 13.78 -4.17
N GLY A 424 29.98 14.24 -3.10
CA GLY A 424 28.79 15.10 -3.17
C GLY A 424 27.54 14.35 -3.63
N GLY A 425 26.46 15.10 -3.88
CA GLY A 425 25.20 14.59 -4.42
C GLY A 425 24.07 14.36 -3.40
N ARG A 426 24.39 14.16 -2.12
CA ARG A 426 23.39 14.07 -1.03
C ARG A 426 23.99 14.40 0.33
N SER A 427 23.13 14.70 1.32
CA SER A 427 23.57 14.83 2.71
C SER A 427 23.96 13.48 3.30
N ILE A 428 25.01 13.47 4.13
CA ILE A 428 25.52 12.26 4.78
C ILE A 428 25.35 12.34 6.29
N SER A 429 24.57 11.42 6.86
CA SER A 429 24.34 11.31 8.30
C SER A 429 25.13 10.14 8.87
N LEU A 430 25.93 10.40 9.91
CA LEU A 430 26.76 9.40 10.57
C LEU A 430 26.19 9.07 11.96
N LEU A 431 25.78 7.83 12.16
CA LEU A 431 25.22 7.27 13.39
C LEU A 431 26.20 6.26 14.00
N LEU A 432 27.22 6.77 14.70
CA LEU A 432 28.16 5.92 15.44
C LEU A 432 27.52 5.34 16.70
N GLY A 433 27.93 4.13 17.10
CA GLY A 433 27.37 3.45 18.28
C GLY A 433 27.44 4.29 19.58
N GLU A 434 28.55 4.98 19.82
CA GLU A 434 28.70 5.88 20.99
C GLU A 434 27.77 7.10 20.88
N THR A 435 27.69 7.75 19.71
CA THR A 435 26.82 8.92 19.48
C THR A 435 25.34 8.56 19.64
N VAL A 436 24.90 7.45 19.05
CA VAL A 436 23.52 6.97 19.19
C VAL A 436 23.21 6.66 20.66
N ARG A 437 24.14 6.04 21.39
CA ARG A 437 23.92 5.77 22.81
C ARG A 437 23.80 7.04 23.63
N ALA A 438 24.59 8.07 23.35
CA ALA A 438 24.48 9.35 24.05
C ALA A 438 23.18 10.09 23.73
N GLU A 439 22.80 10.18 22.45
CA GLU A 439 21.72 11.05 21.98
C GLU A 439 20.33 10.39 22.00
N LEU A 440 20.26 9.07 21.76
CA LEU A 440 19.01 8.36 21.49
C LEU A 440 18.76 7.19 22.44
N SER A 441 19.71 6.81 23.29
CA SER A 441 19.61 5.58 24.10
C SER A 441 20.41 5.65 25.40
N SER A 442 20.51 6.84 26.00
CA SER A 442 21.32 7.07 27.20
C SER A 442 20.81 6.29 28.41
N GLU A 443 19.53 5.95 28.40
CA GLU A 443 18.82 5.20 29.42
C GLU A 443 18.86 3.68 29.22
N LEU A 444 19.25 3.20 28.03
CA LEU A 444 19.23 1.78 27.72
C LEU A 444 20.48 1.06 28.23
N GLY A 445 20.26 -0.10 28.84
CA GLY A 445 21.32 -0.99 29.31
C GLY A 445 22.02 -1.76 28.19
N PHE A 446 22.52 -2.95 28.56
CA PHE A 446 23.22 -3.88 27.66
C PHE A 446 22.56 -5.26 27.62
N SER A 447 21.33 -5.37 28.13
CA SER A 447 20.54 -6.60 27.97
C SER A 447 20.25 -6.88 26.49
N ARG A 448 19.91 -8.11 26.15
CA ARG A 448 19.51 -8.47 24.78
C ARG A 448 18.35 -7.60 24.28
N GLU A 449 17.35 -7.37 25.13
CA GLU A 449 16.19 -6.55 24.81
C GLU A 449 16.56 -5.07 24.61
N ASP A 450 17.40 -4.50 25.48
CA ASP A 450 17.86 -3.11 25.34
C ASP A 450 18.69 -2.90 24.08
N ARG A 451 19.54 -3.87 23.73
CA ARG A 451 20.32 -3.86 22.48
C ARG A 451 19.39 -3.92 21.28
N HIS A 452 18.37 -4.79 21.31
CA HIS A 452 17.38 -4.87 20.25
C HIS A 452 16.64 -3.54 20.07
N LYS A 453 16.15 -2.94 21.17
CA LYS A 453 15.51 -1.60 21.17
C LYS A 453 16.44 -0.51 20.64
N ASN A 454 17.71 -0.52 21.01
CA ASN A 454 18.70 0.43 20.49
C ASN A 454 18.85 0.31 18.96
N ILE A 455 18.93 -0.92 18.42
CA ILE A 455 18.98 -1.14 16.97
C ILE A 455 17.69 -0.69 16.28
N GLN A 456 16.52 -0.94 16.88
CA GLN A 456 15.25 -0.44 16.36
C GLN A 456 15.20 1.09 16.29
N ARG A 457 15.74 1.80 17.29
CA ARG A 457 15.85 3.27 17.27
C ARG A 457 16.76 3.77 16.16
N ILE A 458 17.91 3.14 15.95
CA ILE A 458 18.81 3.44 14.82
C ILE A 458 18.07 3.23 13.51
N ALA A 459 17.38 2.09 13.36
CA ALA A 459 16.66 1.74 12.14
C ALA A 459 15.55 2.74 11.81
N PHE A 460 14.80 3.20 12.83
CA PHE A 460 13.78 4.23 12.66
C PHE A 460 14.39 5.54 12.12
N VAL A 461 15.43 6.07 12.77
CA VAL A 461 16.09 7.31 12.33
C VAL A 461 16.73 7.14 10.94
N ALA A 462 17.39 6.01 10.69
CA ALA A 462 17.99 5.71 9.40
C ALA A 462 16.96 5.60 8.28
N ALA A 463 15.78 5.03 8.55
CA ALA A 463 14.69 4.92 7.58
C ALA A 463 14.16 6.31 7.20
N GLU A 464 13.90 7.20 8.16
CA GLU A 464 13.41 8.56 7.87
C GLU A 464 14.42 9.40 7.08
N LEU A 465 15.70 9.29 7.41
CA LEU A 465 16.78 9.94 6.66
C LEU A 465 16.93 9.35 5.25
N THR A 466 16.86 8.02 5.11
CA THR A 466 16.89 7.32 3.82
C THR A 466 15.72 7.75 2.93
N ARG A 467 14.51 7.86 3.49
CA ARG A 467 13.32 8.36 2.80
C ARG A 467 13.52 9.77 2.25
N SER A 468 14.27 10.59 2.98
CA SER A 468 14.60 11.98 2.62
C SER A 468 15.72 12.10 1.57
N GLY A 469 16.24 10.98 1.06
CA GLY A 469 17.30 10.96 0.05
C GLY A 469 18.73 11.01 0.62
N ALA A 470 18.90 10.96 1.95
CA ALA A 470 20.22 11.03 2.57
C ALA A 470 20.99 9.69 2.46
N GLY A 471 22.32 9.79 2.49
CA GLY A 471 23.19 8.64 2.75
C GLY A 471 23.42 8.48 4.25
N VAL A 472 22.95 7.38 4.83
CA VAL A 472 23.11 7.09 6.27
C VAL A 472 24.23 6.08 6.46
N ILE A 473 25.13 6.34 7.41
CA ILE A 473 26.16 5.40 7.83
C ILE A 473 25.93 5.08 9.30
N ALA A 474 25.47 3.87 9.60
CA ALA A 474 25.26 3.41 10.97
C ALA A 474 26.36 2.42 11.35
N ALA A 475 27.00 2.58 12.51
CA ALA A 475 28.04 1.67 12.99
C ALA A 475 27.82 1.16 14.42
N PRO A 476 26.66 0.55 14.74
CA PRO A 476 26.48 -0.15 16.01
C PRO A 476 27.29 -1.46 16.07
N ILE A 477 27.26 -2.14 17.21
CA ILE A 477 27.77 -3.52 17.30
C ILE A 477 26.80 -4.51 16.65
N ALA A 478 25.49 -4.31 16.83
CA ALA A 478 24.39 -5.15 16.30
C ALA A 478 24.64 -6.67 16.42
N PRO A 479 24.81 -7.18 17.65
CA PRO A 479 25.30 -8.54 17.88
C PRO A 479 24.33 -9.64 17.45
N TYR A 480 23.02 -9.37 17.42
CA TYR A 480 22.00 -10.38 17.15
C TYR A 480 21.43 -10.23 15.72
N ASP A 481 21.21 -11.36 15.06
CA ASP A 481 20.71 -11.41 13.69
C ASP A 481 19.28 -10.89 13.57
N ASP A 482 18.42 -11.22 14.54
CA ASP A 482 17.04 -10.74 14.63
C ASP A 482 16.95 -9.20 14.56
N SER A 483 17.89 -8.53 15.20
CA SER A 483 17.97 -7.08 15.33
C SER A 483 18.43 -6.45 14.01
N ARG A 484 19.41 -7.07 13.35
CA ARG A 484 19.86 -6.63 12.01
C ARG A 484 18.78 -6.83 10.95
N ARG A 485 18.05 -7.94 11.01
CA ARG A 485 16.92 -8.22 10.12
C ARG A 485 15.79 -7.22 10.33
N ALA A 486 15.41 -6.94 11.58
CA ALA A 486 14.41 -5.92 11.89
C ALA A 486 14.83 -4.53 11.40
N ALA A 487 16.12 -4.18 11.53
CA ALA A 487 16.65 -2.94 10.99
C ALA A 487 16.55 -2.88 9.46
N LYS A 488 16.97 -3.95 8.77
CA LYS A 488 16.85 -4.09 7.32
C LYS A 488 15.40 -3.92 6.87
N GLU A 489 14.46 -4.67 7.46
CA GLU A 489 13.03 -4.62 7.13
C GLU A 489 12.43 -3.22 7.36
N THR A 490 12.90 -2.48 8.36
CA THR A 490 12.46 -1.11 8.63
C THR A 490 12.98 -0.12 7.59
N ILE A 491 14.27 -0.22 7.24
CA ILE A 491 14.93 0.71 6.31
C ILE A 491 14.52 0.44 4.86
N GLU A 492 14.33 -0.83 4.47
CA GLU A 492 13.90 -1.20 3.11
C GLU A 492 12.49 -0.70 2.75
N LYS A 493 11.68 -0.34 3.76
CA LYS A 493 10.40 0.36 3.53
C LYS A 493 10.60 1.81 3.03
N ALA A 494 11.76 2.41 3.33
CA ALA A 494 12.07 3.80 3.02
C ALA A 494 13.08 3.96 1.87
N GLY A 495 13.92 2.95 1.63
CA GLY A 495 14.90 2.99 0.55
C GLY A 495 15.81 1.77 0.58
N ASN A 496 17.11 1.97 0.42
CA ASN A 496 18.06 0.89 0.21
C ASN A 496 18.91 0.64 1.46
N PHE A 497 19.18 -0.63 1.75
CA PHE A 497 19.96 -1.06 2.91
C PHE A 497 21.12 -1.96 2.45
N PHE A 498 22.30 -1.75 3.04
CA PHE A 498 23.48 -2.57 2.81
C PHE A 498 24.13 -2.94 4.14
N LEU A 499 24.28 -4.24 4.40
CA LEU A 499 24.96 -4.76 5.57
C LEU A 499 26.45 -4.95 5.28
N VAL A 500 27.30 -4.24 6.02
CA VAL A 500 28.76 -4.39 5.95
C VAL A 500 29.23 -5.06 7.24
N HIS A 501 29.69 -6.30 7.12
CA HIS A 501 30.28 -7.01 8.24
C HIS A 501 31.77 -6.67 8.36
N VAL A 502 32.13 -5.97 9.43
CA VAL A 502 33.52 -5.72 9.83
C VAL A 502 33.99 -6.90 10.67
N ALA A 503 34.42 -7.94 9.97
CA ALA A 503 34.79 -9.26 10.47
C ALA A 503 36.21 -9.32 11.07
N THR A 504 36.74 -8.18 11.53
CA THR A 504 38.02 -8.13 12.24
C THR A 504 37.96 -9.09 13.45
N PRO A 505 38.90 -10.05 13.56
CA PRO A 505 38.90 -11.04 14.65
C PRO A 505 38.89 -10.40 16.03
N LEU A 506 38.21 -11.06 16.97
CA LEU A 506 38.08 -10.60 18.36
C LEU A 506 39.45 -10.39 19.01
N GLU A 507 40.39 -11.32 18.78
CA GLU A 507 41.75 -11.26 19.34
C GLU A 507 42.48 -10.01 18.88
N HIS A 508 42.26 -9.57 17.64
CA HIS A 508 42.84 -8.34 17.12
C HIS A 508 42.17 -7.10 17.73
N ALA A 509 40.84 -7.10 17.81
CA ALA A 509 40.07 -6.01 18.39
C ALA A 509 40.42 -5.78 19.88
N GLU A 510 40.58 -6.86 20.64
CA GLU A 510 41.00 -6.85 22.05
C GLU A 510 42.45 -6.37 22.19
N ARG A 511 43.39 -6.93 21.41
CA ARG A 511 44.81 -6.55 21.46
C ARG A 511 45.07 -5.07 21.11
N THR A 512 44.24 -4.48 20.28
CA THR A 512 44.41 -3.09 19.81
C THR A 512 43.54 -2.09 20.58
N ASP A 513 42.82 -2.52 21.60
CA ASP A 513 41.98 -1.65 22.41
C ASP A 513 42.82 -0.78 23.35
N ARG A 514 42.98 0.49 22.94
CA ARG A 514 43.70 1.50 23.72
C ARG A 514 42.87 2.15 24.83
N LYS A 515 41.55 1.92 24.84
CA LYS A 515 40.64 2.45 25.86
C LYS A 515 40.48 1.49 27.06
N GLY A 516 41.06 0.29 26.97
CA GLY A 516 41.02 -0.74 28.03
C GLY A 516 39.62 -1.26 28.33
N VAL A 517 38.68 -1.14 27.38
CA VAL A 517 37.29 -1.58 27.56
C VAL A 517 37.20 -3.10 27.62
N TYR A 518 37.94 -3.81 26.76
CA TYR A 518 38.02 -5.27 26.81
C TYR A 518 38.66 -5.77 28.10
N GLU A 519 39.73 -5.13 28.57
CA GLU A 519 40.38 -5.48 29.85
C GLU A 519 39.40 -5.34 31.02
N ARG A 520 38.65 -4.24 31.07
CA ARG A 520 37.60 -4.01 32.08
C ARG A 520 36.42 -5.00 31.96
N ALA A 521 36.10 -5.43 30.75
CA ALA A 521 35.11 -6.50 30.55
C ALA A 521 35.62 -7.83 31.10
N ARG A 522 36.88 -8.21 30.79
CA ARG A 522 37.53 -9.44 31.28
C ARG A 522 37.70 -9.44 32.81
N SER A 523 37.90 -8.28 33.43
CA SER A 523 37.98 -8.14 34.89
C SER A 523 36.60 -8.17 35.59
N GLY A 524 35.51 -8.19 34.82
CA GLY A 524 34.13 -8.23 35.33
C GLY A 524 33.56 -6.86 35.73
N GLU A 525 34.27 -5.76 35.49
CA GLU A 525 33.76 -4.39 35.70
C GLU A 525 32.64 -4.03 34.72
N ILE A 526 32.67 -4.59 33.50
CA ILE A 526 31.65 -4.40 32.47
C ILE A 526 31.01 -5.76 32.16
N LYS A 527 29.79 -5.97 32.65
CA LYS A 527 29.04 -7.22 32.40
C LYS A 527 28.32 -7.20 31.06
N GLY A 528 28.20 -8.38 30.45
CA GLY A 528 27.42 -8.57 29.21
C GLY A 528 28.08 -7.88 28.01
N PHE A 529 29.41 -7.85 27.98
CA PHE A 529 30.17 -7.25 26.89
C PHE A 529 30.30 -8.22 25.71
N THR A 530 29.96 -7.76 24.52
CA THR A 530 29.92 -8.59 23.31
C THR A 530 31.32 -9.12 22.93
N GLY A 531 31.45 -10.43 22.78
CA GLY A 531 32.72 -11.12 22.55
C GLY A 531 33.44 -11.56 23.84
N VAL A 532 32.95 -11.18 25.01
CA VAL A 532 33.47 -11.64 26.32
C VAL A 532 32.41 -12.47 27.04
N ASP A 533 31.33 -11.82 27.47
CA ASP A 533 30.23 -12.45 28.22
C ASP A 533 28.91 -12.50 27.44
N ASP A 534 28.82 -11.78 26.32
CA ASP A 534 27.66 -11.74 25.41
C ASP A 534 28.08 -12.18 24.01
N VAL A 535 27.16 -12.81 23.28
CA VAL A 535 27.44 -13.47 22.00
C VAL A 535 27.41 -12.44 20.86
N TYR A 536 28.26 -12.66 19.85
CA TYR A 536 28.14 -12.01 18.54
C TYR A 536 27.72 -13.06 17.50
N GLU A 537 26.51 -12.94 16.99
CA GLU A 537 25.98 -13.80 15.93
C GLU A 537 26.52 -13.30 14.58
N THR A 538 27.55 -13.98 14.08
CA THR A 538 28.20 -13.64 12.81
C THR A 538 27.20 -13.56 11.66
N PRO A 539 27.13 -12.43 10.92
CA PRO A 539 26.26 -12.29 9.75
C PRO A 539 26.56 -13.35 8.68
N THR A 540 25.52 -14.01 8.18
CA THR A 540 25.62 -15.03 7.11
C THR A 540 25.29 -14.48 5.72
N ASN A 541 24.69 -13.29 5.64
CA ASN A 541 24.14 -12.67 4.44
C ASN A 541 24.51 -11.19 4.32
N ALA A 542 25.73 -10.82 4.73
CA ALA A 542 26.24 -9.46 4.54
C ALA A 542 26.52 -9.17 3.06
N ASP A 543 26.24 -7.94 2.62
CA ASP A 543 26.52 -7.48 1.25
C ASP A 543 28.02 -7.33 1.00
N ILE A 544 28.77 -6.93 2.04
CA ILE A 544 30.23 -6.85 2.06
C ILE A 544 30.75 -7.42 3.38
N VAL A 545 31.89 -8.10 3.31
CA VAL A 545 32.66 -8.54 4.48
C VAL A 545 34.08 -7.96 4.38
N VAL A 546 34.50 -7.19 5.38
CA VAL A 546 35.85 -6.59 5.47
C VAL A 546 36.56 -7.03 6.74
N ASP A 547 37.88 -7.14 6.68
CA ASP A 547 38.73 -7.56 7.79
C ASP A 547 39.97 -6.67 7.84
N LEU A 548 40.10 -5.86 8.89
CA LEU A 548 41.20 -4.90 9.04
C LEU A 548 42.54 -5.55 9.43
N THR A 549 42.58 -6.88 9.57
CA THR A 549 43.86 -7.62 9.65
C THR A 549 44.43 -7.96 8.28
N LYS A 550 43.60 -7.90 7.23
CA LYS A 550 43.96 -8.24 5.85
C LYS A 550 43.93 -7.05 4.91
N THR A 551 43.13 -6.05 5.24
CA THR A 551 42.92 -4.84 4.43
C THR A 551 43.05 -3.59 5.31
N ASP A 552 43.24 -2.43 4.69
CA ASP A 552 43.23 -1.15 5.40
C ASP A 552 41.88 -0.43 5.25
N VAL A 553 41.67 0.60 6.08
CA VAL A 553 40.43 1.40 6.08
C VAL A 553 40.12 1.98 4.70
N ARG A 554 41.16 2.41 3.95
CA ARG A 554 40.99 3.00 2.62
C ARG A 554 40.43 1.97 1.63
N THR A 555 40.97 0.77 1.65
CA THR A 555 40.56 -0.34 0.79
C THR A 555 39.13 -0.77 1.14
N SER A 556 38.80 -0.93 2.44
CA SER A 556 37.45 -1.25 2.88
C SER A 556 36.43 -0.18 2.47
N VAL A 557 36.78 1.10 2.56
CA VAL A 557 35.92 2.20 2.07
C VAL A 557 35.75 2.12 0.56
N HIS A 558 36.82 1.84 -0.19
CA HIS A 558 36.75 1.73 -1.64
C HIS A 558 35.82 0.59 -2.09
N GLU A 559 35.86 -0.58 -1.43
CA GLU A 559 34.94 -1.68 -1.69
C GLU A 559 33.47 -1.28 -1.49
N ILE A 560 33.17 -0.52 -0.43
CA ILE A 560 31.81 0.01 -0.17
C ILE A 560 31.39 0.98 -1.28
N ILE A 561 32.31 1.84 -1.76
CA ILE A 561 32.03 2.76 -2.87
C ILE A 561 31.75 1.99 -4.16
N LEU A 562 32.54 0.96 -4.50
CA LEU A 562 32.33 0.14 -5.68
C LEU A 562 30.98 -0.59 -5.65
N LEU A 563 30.56 -1.08 -4.48
CA LEU A 563 29.21 -1.64 -4.32
C LEU A 563 28.12 -0.61 -4.64
N LEU A 564 28.22 0.60 -4.09
CA LEU A 564 27.25 1.66 -4.33
C LEU A 564 27.24 2.12 -5.79
N GLU A 565 28.40 2.19 -6.45
CA GLU A 565 28.53 2.46 -7.88
C GLU A 565 27.86 1.36 -8.72
N ALA A 566 28.17 0.09 -8.47
CA ALA A 566 27.55 -1.04 -9.16
C ALA A 566 26.03 -1.09 -8.98
N GLN A 567 25.52 -0.54 -7.87
CA GLN A 567 24.09 -0.41 -7.56
C GLN A 567 23.44 0.87 -8.14
N GLY A 568 24.21 1.71 -8.83
CA GLY A 568 23.77 2.90 -9.55
C GLY A 568 23.56 4.14 -8.68
N PHE A 569 24.11 4.19 -7.46
CA PHE A 569 24.03 5.39 -6.60
C PHE A 569 25.03 6.48 -7.00
N PHE A 570 26.00 6.12 -7.84
CA PHE A 570 27.01 6.98 -8.44
C PHE A 570 27.09 6.67 -9.94
N GLY A 571 27.42 7.68 -10.74
CA GLY A 571 27.47 7.59 -12.20
C GLY A 571 26.23 8.24 -12.85
N ASN A 572 26.48 9.09 -13.86
CA ASN A 572 25.46 9.62 -14.77
C ASN A 572 25.46 8.82 -16.07
#